data_AF-A0A815QC68-F1
#
_entry.id   AF-A0A815QC68-F1
#
_cell.length_a   1.000
_cell.length_b   1.000
_cell.length_c   1.000
_cell.angle_alpha   90.00
_cell.angle_beta   90.00
_cell.angle_gamma   90.00
#
_symmetry.space_group_name_H-M   'P 1'
#
loop_
_entity.id
_entity.type
_entity.pdbx_description
1 polymer ?
#
loop_
_entity_poly.entity_id
_entity_poly.type
_entity_poly.pdbx_seq_one_letter_code
_entity_poly.pdbx_strand_id
1 'polypeptide(L)' 'MEECEALCNRLGIMAQGQFLCVGKLNDLRTKFGTGYAVQIKIADENEIENIKHNLQTNLSGIEFDGSIY' A
#
# COMPACT_ATOMS: atom_id res chain seq x y z
N MET A 1 7.05 -8.77 -6.34
CA MET A 1 6.33 -9.67 -5.40
C MET A 1 6.06 -11.03 -6.05
N GLU A 2 5.68 -11.08 -7.34
CA GLU A 2 5.39 -12.32 -8.07
C GLU A 2 6.51 -13.37 -8.05
N GLU A 3 7.79 -12.99 -8.19
CA GLU A 3 8.90 -13.95 -8.20
C GLU A 3 9.05 -14.71 -6.87
N CYS A 4 8.77 -14.04 -5.74
CA CYS A 4 8.84 -14.65 -4.41
C CYS A 4 7.63 -15.56 -4.12
N GLU A 5 6.47 -15.31 -4.74
CA GLU A 5 5.29 -16.17 -4.63
C GLU A 5 5.49 -17.51 -5.34
N ALA A 6 6.22 -17.50 -6.46
CA ALA A 6 6.51 -18.70 -7.23
C ALA A 6 7.55 -19.63 -6.55
N LEU A 7 8.45 -19.07 -5.74
CA LEU A 7 9.57 -19.80 -5.15
C LEU A 7 9.38 -20.14 -3.66
N CYS A 8 8.61 -19.35 -2.92
CA CYS A 8 8.52 -19.43 -1.46
C CYS A 8 7.08 -19.58 -0.97
N ASN A 9 6.84 -20.60 -0.13
CA ASN A 9 5.53 -20.86 0.48
C ASN A 9 5.23 -19.99 1.72
N ARG A 10 6.25 -19.28 2.25
CA ARG A 10 6.18 -18.42 3.43
C ARG A 10 7.08 -17.20 3.25
N LEU A 11 6.63 -16.04 3.73
CA LEU A 11 7.37 -14.78 3.71
C LEU A 11 7.51 -14.23 5.13
N GLY A 12 8.65 -13.60 5.40
CA GLY A 12 8.87 -12.76 6.58
C GLY A 12 8.90 -11.29 6.19
N ILE A 13 8.22 -10.43 6.93
CA ILE A 13 8.22 -8.98 6.76
C ILE A 13 9.14 -8.37 7.83
N MET A 14 10.11 -7.58 7.38
CA MET A 14 11.00 -6.81 8.24
C MET A 14 10.88 -5.32 7.91
N ALA A 15 10.88 -4.47 8.93
CA ALA A 15 10.96 -3.02 8.77
C ALA A 15 11.88 -2.44 9.84
N GLN A 16 12.66 -1.42 9.48
CA GLN A 16 13.57 -0.72 10.42
C GLN A 16 14.49 -1.68 11.21
N GLY A 17 14.95 -2.76 10.57
CA GLY A 17 15.82 -3.76 11.21
C GLY A 17 15.11 -4.71 12.18
N GLN A 18 13.79 -4.61 12.34
CA GLN A 18 13.00 -5.48 13.20
C GLN A 18 12.15 -6.46 12.38
N PHE A 19 11.98 -7.66 12.93
CA PHE A 19 11.12 -8.70 12.35
C PHE A 19 9.68 -8.49 12.79
N LEU A 20 8.82 -8.13 11.85
CA LEU A 20 7.43 -7.77 12.15
C LEU A 20 6.52 -8.99 12.16
N CYS A 21 6.56 -9.79 11.11
CA CYS A 21 5.71 -10.98 11.01
C CYS A 21 6.24 -12.00 10.00
N VAL A 22 5.79 -13.24 10.14
CA VAL A 22 6.07 -14.32 9.19
C VAL A 22 4.83 -15.16 8.98
N GLY A 23 4.52 -15.48 7.73
CA GLY A 23 3.30 -16.18 7.39
C GLY A 23 3.32 -16.72 5.97
N LYS A 24 2.29 -17.48 5.62
CA LYS A 24 2.03 -17.77 4.21
C LYS A 24 1.62 -16.48 3.52
N LEU A 25 1.89 -16.41 2.24
CA LEU A 25 1.52 -15.28 1.40
C LEU A 25 0.04 -14.90 1.54
N ASN A 26 -0.87 -15.88 1.44
CA ASN A 26 -2.31 -15.63 1.59
C ASN A 26 -2.66 -15.07 2.97
N ASP A 27 -2.07 -15.62 4.04
CA ASP A 27 -2.33 -15.14 5.41
C ASP A 27 -1.84 -13.70 5.59
N LEU A 28 -0.68 -13.37 5.02
CA LEU A 28 -0.12 -12.02 5.03
C LEU A 28 -0.98 -11.06 4.21
N ARG A 29 -1.45 -11.48 3.02
CA ARG A 29 -2.33 -10.69 2.17
C ARG A 29 -3.70 -10.46 2.81
N THR A 30 -4.25 -11.44 3.51
CA THR A 30 -5.51 -11.27 4.24
C THR A 30 -5.35 -10.42 5.51
N LYS A 31 -4.22 -10.53 6.22
CA LYS A 31 -3.97 -9.76 7.46
C LYS A 31 -3.50 -8.33 7.22
N PHE A 32 -2.63 -8.12 6.24
CA PHE A 32 -1.96 -6.84 5.98
C PHE A 32 -2.35 -6.23 4.63
N GLY A 33 -2.94 -7.01 3.71
CA GLY A 33 -3.45 -6.51 2.43
C GLY A 33 -4.90 -6.06 2.50
N THR A 34 -5.39 -5.68 3.68
CA THR A 34 -6.71 -5.06 3.83
C THR A 34 -6.65 -3.60 3.37
N GLY A 35 -7.25 -3.30 2.23
CA GLY A 35 -7.28 -1.95 1.65
C GLY A 35 -7.18 -2.00 0.13
N TYR A 36 -7.41 -0.86 -0.52
CA TYR A 36 -7.20 -0.70 -1.96
C TYR A 36 -6.08 0.32 -2.17
N ALA A 37 -5.01 -0.10 -2.84
CA ALA A 37 -4.00 0.82 -3.34
C ALA A 37 -4.47 1.35 -4.70
N VAL A 38 -4.75 2.65 -4.79
CA VAL A 38 -5.18 3.31 -6.02
C VAL A 38 -4.11 4.31 -6.43
N GLN A 39 -3.60 4.17 -7.64
CA GLN A 39 -2.68 5.14 -8.24
C GLN A 39 -3.46 6.02 -9.22
N ILE A 40 -3.48 7.33 -8.95
CA ILE A 40 -4.15 8.32 -9.80
C ILE A 40 -3.08 9.17 -10.47
N LYS A 41 -3.15 9.28 -11.80
CA LYS A 41 -2.33 10.22 -12.57
C LYS A 41 -3.16 11.48 -12.80
N ILE A 42 -2.60 12.61 -12.40
CA ILE A 42 -3.24 13.92 -12.53
C ILE A 42 -2.45 14.70 -13.57
N ALA A 43 -3.15 15.34 -14.51
CA ALA A 43 -2.52 16.08 -15.61
C ALA A 43 -2.10 17.50 -15.22
N ASP A 44 -2.81 18.12 -14.27
CA ASP A 44 -2.54 19.47 -13.77
C ASP A 44 -2.20 19.41 -12.27
N GLU A 45 -1.01 19.88 -11.91
CA GLU A 45 -0.56 19.93 -10.50
C GLU A 45 -1.48 20.78 -9.62
N ASN A 46 -2.17 21.77 -10.19
CA ASN A 46 -3.11 22.61 -9.46
C ASN A 46 -4.35 21.85 -8.97
N GLU A 47 -4.67 20.69 -9.57
CA GLU A 47 -5.80 19.85 -9.16
C GLU A 47 -5.45 18.87 -8.05
N ILE A 48 -4.16 18.68 -7.73
CA ILE A 48 -3.70 17.71 -6.72
C ILE A 48 -4.29 18.02 -5.35
N GLU A 49 -4.26 19.27 -4.92
CA GLU A 49 -4.80 19.71 -3.62
C GLU A 49 -6.32 19.49 -3.54
N ASN A 50 -7.04 19.81 -4.62
CA ASN A 50 -8.49 19.61 -4.69
C ASN A 50 -8.86 18.12 -4.65
N ILE A 51 -8.13 17.28 -5.38
CA ILE A 51 -8.36 15.83 -5.41
C ILE A 51 -8.02 15.22 -4.05
N LYS A 52 -6.90 15.63 -3.44
CA LYS A 52 -6.50 15.19 -2.11
C LYS A 52 -7.56 15.53 -1.05
N HIS A 53 -8.10 16.75 -1.09
CA HIS A 53 -9.17 17.18 -0.19
C HIS A 53 -10.47 16.38 -0.40
N ASN A 54 -10.90 16.19 -1.65
CA ASN A 54 -12.10 15.41 -1.97
C ASN A 54 -11.96 13.95 -1.53
N LEU A 55 -10.79 13.34 -1.73
CA LEU A 55 -10.51 11.98 -1.30
C LEU A 55 -10.54 11.85 0.22
N GLN A 56 -9.90 12.77 0.95
CA GLN A 56 -9.94 12.79 2.42
C GLN A 56 -11.35 12.96 2.99
N THR A 57 -12.22 13.69 2.28
CA THR A 57 -13.59 13.97 2.72
C THR A 57 -14.54 12.79 2.47
N ASN A 58 -14.37 12.10 1.35
CA ASN A 58 -15.28 11.03 0.93
C ASN A 58 -14.86 9.63 1.40
N LEU A 59 -13.59 9.43 1.77
CA LEU A 59 -13.05 8.13 2.16
C LEU A 59 -12.32 8.27 3.50
N SER A 60 -12.85 7.60 4.53
CA SER A 60 -12.20 7.52 5.84
C SER A 60 -11.02 6.55 5.79
N GLY A 61 -9.86 6.98 6.31
CA GLY A 61 -8.68 6.11 6.44
C GLY A 61 -7.76 6.04 5.21
N ILE A 62 -7.76 7.05 4.34
CA ILE A 62 -6.74 7.13 3.28
C ILE A 62 -5.38 7.45 3.89
N GLU A 63 -4.41 6.58 3.64
CA GLU A 63 -2.98 6.87 3.83
C GLU A 63 -2.37 7.26 2.49
N PHE A 64 -1.84 8.48 2.40
CA PHE A 64 -1.13 8.94 1.21
C PHE A 64 0.34 8.56 1.33
N ASP A 65 0.74 7.46 0.68
CA ASP A 65 2.15 7.11 0.55
C ASP A 65 2.78 7.92 -0.58
N GLY A 66 3.27 9.11 -0.24
CA GLY A 66 3.81 10.08 -1.18
C GLY A 66 5.33 10.01 -1.25
N SER A 67 5.88 9.25 -2.20
CA SER A 67 7.13 9.63 -2.85
C SER A 67 6.77 10.57 -4.01
N ILE A 68 6.77 11.88 -3.73
CA ILE A 68 6.80 12.89 -4.78
C ILE A 68 8.22 12.82 -5.35
N TYR A 69 8.37 12.19 -6.52
CA TYR A 69 9.59 12.34 -7.33
C TYR A 69 9.56 13.69 -8.03
#